data_AF-A0A2R6EFN4-F1
#
_entry.id   AF-A0A2R6EFN4-F1
#
_cell.length_a   1.000
_cell.length_b   1.000
_cell.length_c   1.000
_cell.angle_alpha   90.00
_cell.angle_beta   90.00
_cell.angle_gamma   90.00
#
_symmetry.space_group_name_H-M   'P 1'
#
loop_
_entity.id
_entity.type
_entity.pdbx_description
1 polymer ?
#
loop_
_entity_poly.entity_id
_entity_poly.type
_entity_poly.pdbx_seq_one_letter_code
_entity_poly.pdbx_strand_id
1 'polypeptide(L)'
;MDTGSGLAVPEKTVLAACGDVELPRMGLVEQVWETDPIPTDELPDRAGAAVESLRFAGVPDGGEVAVGVGSRGIANLSTVVAGVVGRLDELGYEPFVFPAMGSHGGATAEGQREMLASLGVTEESVGCPIRSSMDVVEVGRTDERDVPVVAAADAVAADAIL
;
A
#
# COMPACT_ATOMS: atom_id res chain seq x y z
N MET A 1 24.75 5.88 -4.86
CA MET A 1 23.68 6.79 -4.40
C MET A 1 23.64 6.68 -2.90
N ASP A 2 23.86 7.82 -2.23
CA ASP A 2 23.98 7.95 -0.78
C ASP A 2 22.58 7.89 -0.14
N THR A 3 22.19 6.71 0.36
CA THR A 3 20.84 6.45 0.89
C THR A 3 20.71 6.68 2.40
N GLY A 4 21.76 7.18 3.07
CA GLY A 4 21.78 7.29 4.54
C GLY A 4 21.46 8.66 5.12
N SER A 5 21.61 9.75 4.36
CA SER A 5 21.66 11.10 4.97
C SER A 5 20.29 11.66 5.40
N GLY A 6 19.18 11.08 4.92
CA GLY A 6 17.82 11.60 5.17
C GLY A 6 17.17 11.11 6.46
N LEU A 7 17.71 10.07 7.11
CA LEU A 7 17.16 9.43 8.31
C LEU A 7 18.03 9.63 9.56
N ALA A 8 19.16 10.32 9.44
CA ALA A 8 20.06 10.54 10.55
C ALA A 8 19.53 11.71 11.42
N VAL A 9 18.98 11.37 12.59
CA VAL A 9 18.67 12.37 13.62
C VAL A 9 20.00 12.91 14.17
N PRO A 10 20.24 14.23 14.15
CA PRO A 10 21.48 14.79 14.69
C PRO A 10 21.67 14.44 16.17
N GLU A 11 22.89 14.09 16.56
CA GLU A 11 23.25 13.76 17.96
C GLU A 11 22.75 14.83 18.95
N LYS A 12 22.92 16.11 18.60
CA LYS A 12 22.41 17.25 19.39
C LYS A 12 20.91 17.16 19.71
N THR A 13 20.10 16.64 18.80
CA THR A 13 18.66 16.50 18.95
C THR A 13 18.33 15.34 19.88
N VAL A 14 19.08 14.23 19.75
CA VAL A 14 18.96 13.07 20.65
C VAL A 14 19.32 13.46 22.09
N LEU A 15 20.46 14.15 22.27
CA LEU A 15 20.91 14.61 23.58
C LEU A 15 19.95 15.62 24.22
N ALA A 16 19.38 16.54 23.43
CA ALA A 16 18.38 17.50 23.93
C ALA A 16 17.08 16.81 24.40
N ALA A 17 16.64 15.75 23.72
CA ALA A 17 15.41 15.04 24.05
C ALA A 17 15.59 14.01 25.19
N CYS A 18 16.71 13.29 25.20
CA CYS A 18 16.94 12.18 26.12
C CYS A 18 17.76 12.58 27.35
N GLY A 19 18.42 13.74 27.33
CA GLY A 19 19.41 14.13 28.33
C GLY A 19 20.73 13.38 28.18
N ASP A 20 21.60 13.54 29.17
CA ASP A 20 22.91 12.89 29.23
C ASP A 20 22.75 11.48 29.82
N VAL A 21 22.23 10.57 29.01
CA VAL A 21 21.98 9.17 29.38
C VAL A 21 23.08 8.30 28.80
N GLU A 22 23.80 7.60 29.67
CA GLU A 22 24.81 6.63 29.24
C GLU A 22 24.12 5.49 28.49
N LEU A 23 24.36 5.40 27.18
CA LEU A 23 23.80 4.33 26.36
C LEU A 23 24.39 2.98 26.79
N PRO A 24 23.60 1.89 26.78
CA PRO A 24 24.15 0.57 27.05
C PRO A 24 25.22 0.23 26.01
N ARG A 25 26.13 -0.69 26.34
CA ARG A 25 27.12 -1.22 25.39
C ARG A 25 26.38 -1.78 24.17
N MET A 26 26.49 -1.10 23.03
CA MET A 26 25.91 -1.54 21.75
C MET A 26 26.89 -2.48 21.04
N GLY A 27 26.38 -3.56 20.48
CA GLY A 27 27.12 -4.41 19.54
C GLY A 27 26.78 -4.03 18.11
N LEU A 28 27.78 -4.05 17.21
CA LEU A 28 27.50 -3.99 15.78
C LEU A 28 26.91 -5.33 15.36
N VAL A 29 25.73 -5.28 14.74
CA VAL A 29 25.09 -6.43 14.10
C VAL A 29 25.03 -6.12 12.61
N GLU A 30 25.61 -7.00 11.81
CA GLU A 30 25.44 -6.99 10.37
C GLU A 30 24.41 -8.06 10.00
N GLN A 31 23.43 -7.67 9.19
CA GLN A 31 22.46 -8.60 8.64
C GLN A 31 22.82 -8.89 7.18
N VAL A 32 23.29 -10.11 6.94
CA VAL A 32 23.55 -10.63 5.59
C VAL A 32 22.36 -11.49 5.20
N TRP A 33 21.73 -11.14 4.09
CA TRP A 33 20.60 -11.88 3.54
C TRP A 33 21.08 -12.78 2.41
N GLU A 34 20.88 -14.09 2.52
CA GLU A 34 20.92 -15.01 1.38
C GLU A 34 19.51 -15.11 0.82
N THR A 35 19.24 -14.35 -0.24
CA THR A 35 17.93 -14.29 -0.89
C THR A 35 18.01 -14.73 -2.34
N ASP A 36 16.90 -15.27 -2.84
CA ASP A 36 16.64 -15.49 -4.27
C ASP A 36 15.51 -14.52 -4.68
N PRO A 37 15.83 -13.24 -4.97
CA PRO A 37 14.81 -12.23 -5.23
C PRO A 37 14.21 -12.41 -6.62
N ILE A 38 12.94 -12.02 -6.77
CA ILE A 38 12.36 -11.83 -8.10
C ILE A 38 13.13 -10.69 -8.79
N PRO A 39 13.67 -10.90 -10.01
CA PRO A 39 14.32 -9.84 -10.77
C PRO A 39 13.36 -8.66 -10.99
N THR A 40 13.88 -7.42 -10.90
CA THR A 40 13.04 -6.21 -10.94
C THR A 40 12.23 -6.10 -12.23
N ASP A 41 12.79 -6.56 -13.35
CA ASP A 41 12.17 -6.61 -14.67
C ASP A 41 11.09 -7.69 -14.79
N GLU A 42 11.11 -8.72 -13.94
CA GLU A 42 10.05 -9.75 -13.88
C GLU A 42 8.90 -9.36 -12.92
N LEU A 43 9.08 -8.37 -12.04
CA LEU A 43 8.09 -8.03 -11.01
C LEU A 43 6.67 -7.75 -11.55
N PRO A 44 6.48 -6.94 -12.61
CA PRO A 44 5.15 -6.68 -13.14
C PRO A 44 4.45 -7.96 -13.59
N ASP A 45 5.14 -8.80 -14.35
CA ASP A 45 4.60 -10.05 -14.90
C ASP A 45 4.26 -11.04 -13.79
N ARG A 46 5.11 -11.14 -12.75
CA ARG A 46 4.83 -12.00 -11.59
C ARG A 46 3.63 -11.52 -10.79
N ALA A 47 3.50 -10.19 -10.60
CA ALA A 47 2.37 -9.59 -9.91
C ALA A 47 1.07 -9.78 -10.71
N GLY A 48 1.11 -9.57 -12.03
CA GLY A 48 0.00 -9.82 -12.95
C GLY A 48 -0.42 -11.29 -12.96
N ALA A 49 0.52 -12.23 -13.08
CA ALA A 49 0.21 -13.66 -13.06
C ALA A 49 -0.49 -14.11 -11.74
N ALA A 50 -0.21 -13.44 -10.62
CA ALA A 50 -0.92 -13.70 -9.37
C ALA A 50 -2.42 -13.35 -9.47
N VAL A 51 -2.79 -12.32 -10.24
CA VAL A 51 -4.21 -11.94 -10.49
C VAL A 51 -4.96 -13.08 -11.18
N GLU A 52 -4.34 -13.77 -12.13
CA GLU A 52 -4.97 -14.90 -12.85
C GLU A 52 -5.31 -16.08 -11.93
N SER A 53 -4.61 -16.20 -10.80
CA SER A 53 -4.90 -17.25 -9.81
C SER A 53 -6.14 -16.95 -8.96
N LEU A 54 -6.63 -15.71 -9.00
CA LEU A 54 -7.80 -15.27 -8.26
C LEU A 54 -9.09 -15.66 -9.01
N ARG A 55 -10.18 -15.81 -8.25
CA ARG A 55 -11.49 -16.14 -8.81
C ARG A 55 -12.31 -14.88 -8.98
N PHE A 56 -12.45 -14.42 -10.22
CA PHE A 56 -13.38 -13.35 -10.61
C PHE A 56 -14.77 -13.90 -10.98
N ALA A 57 -15.12 -15.10 -10.50
CA ALA A 57 -16.42 -15.70 -10.78
C ALA A 57 -17.54 -14.84 -10.16
N GLY A 58 -18.36 -14.23 -11.02
CA GLY A 58 -19.45 -13.34 -10.61
C GLY A 58 -19.16 -11.86 -10.79
N VAL A 59 -17.93 -11.48 -11.14
CA VAL A 59 -17.60 -10.11 -11.59
C VAL A 59 -18.05 -9.98 -13.04
N PRO A 60 -18.85 -8.95 -13.39
CA PRO A 60 -19.28 -8.75 -14.78
C PRO A 60 -18.09 -8.40 -15.68
N ASP A 61 -18.24 -8.69 -16.98
CA ASP A 61 -17.29 -8.21 -17.99
C ASP A 61 -17.25 -6.67 -17.94
N GLY A 62 -16.05 -6.07 -17.88
CA GLY A 62 -15.91 -4.62 -17.66
C GLY A 62 -16.17 -4.16 -16.22
N GLY A 63 -16.33 -5.08 -15.26
CA GLY A 63 -16.59 -4.72 -13.87
C GLY A 63 -15.48 -3.91 -13.22
N GLU A 64 -15.85 -3.05 -12.27
CA GLU A 64 -14.91 -2.23 -11.52
C GLU A 64 -14.19 -3.07 -10.45
N VAL A 65 -12.86 -2.94 -10.37
CA VAL A 65 -12.04 -3.67 -9.40
C VAL A 65 -11.27 -2.70 -8.51
N ALA A 66 -11.60 -2.69 -7.22
CA ALA A 66 -10.93 -1.87 -6.23
C ALA A 66 -9.64 -2.55 -5.74
N VAL A 67 -8.48 -1.91 -5.97
CA VAL A 67 -7.16 -2.42 -5.54
C VAL A 67 -6.69 -1.65 -4.30
N GLY A 68 -6.61 -2.35 -3.16
CA GLY A 68 -6.20 -1.77 -1.89
C GLY A 68 -4.69 -1.58 -1.81
N VAL A 69 -4.23 -0.33 -1.65
CA VAL A 69 -2.80 -0.02 -1.51
C VAL A 69 -2.50 0.59 -0.14
N GLY A 70 -1.63 -0.08 0.61
CA GLY A 70 -1.17 0.38 1.93
C GLY A 70 0.10 1.23 1.87
N SER A 71 0.51 1.76 3.03
CA SER A 71 1.72 2.58 3.18
C SER A 71 2.90 1.86 3.85
N ARG A 72 2.80 0.52 4.00
CA ARG A 72 3.89 -0.31 4.55
C ARG A 72 5.00 -0.40 3.51
N GLY A 73 6.26 -0.36 3.94
CA GLY A 73 7.44 -0.33 3.08
C GLY A 73 7.71 -1.63 2.31
N ILE A 74 6.89 -1.90 1.30
CA ILE A 74 7.11 -2.97 0.31
C ILE A 74 8.09 -2.43 -0.73
N ALA A 75 9.18 -3.16 -0.96
CA ALA A 75 10.13 -2.82 -2.02
C ALA A 75 9.44 -2.92 -3.38
N ASN A 76 9.66 -1.91 -4.24
CA ASN A 76 9.06 -1.83 -5.58
C ASN A 76 7.53 -1.81 -5.59
N LEU A 77 6.89 -1.23 -4.57
CA LEU A 77 5.42 -1.17 -4.44
C LEU A 77 4.75 -0.66 -5.72
N SER A 78 5.21 0.45 -6.29
CA SER A 78 4.63 1.02 -7.51
C SER A 78 4.68 0.05 -8.70
N THR A 79 5.80 -0.63 -8.91
CA THR A 79 5.98 -1.64 -9.97
C THR A 79 5.04 -2.82 -9.79
N VAL A 80 4.87 -3.29 -8.55
CA VAL A 80 3.96 -4.40 -8.24
C VAL A 80 2.51 -4.00 -8.49
N VAL A 81 2.09 -2.82 -8.00
CA VAL A 81 0.73 -2.31 -8.20
C VAL A 81 0.45 -2.09 -9.68
N ALA A 82 1.38 -1.51 -10.43
CA ALA A 82 1.26 -1.34 -11.88
C ALA A 82 1.10 -2.68 -12.62
N GLY A 83 1.82 -3.73 -12.21
CA GLY A 83 1.65 -5.07 -12.77
C GLY A 83 0.27 -5.68 -12.50
N VAL A 84 -0.28 -5.49 -11.28
CA VAL A 84 -1.65 -5.91 -10.95
C VAL A 84 -2.67 -5.14 -11.76
N VAL A 85 -2.58 -3.82 -11.80
CA VAL A 85 -3.51 -2.94 -12.54
C VAL A 85 -3.47 -3.24 -14.03
N GLY A 86 -2.28 -3.35 -14.61
CA GLY A 86 -2.10 -3.68 -16.02
C GLY A 86 -2.72 -5.04 -16.38
N ARG A 87 -2.57 -6.05 -15.52
CA ARG A 87 -3.20 -7.36 -15.78
C ARG A 87 -4.72 -7.31 -15.70
N LEU A 88 -5.28 -6.54 -14.76
CA LEU A 88 -6.73 -6.35 -14.67
C LEU A 88 -7.29 -5.67 -15.94
N ASP A 89 -6.62 -4.64 -16.43
CA ASP A 89 -6.96 -3.94 -17.68
C ASP A 89 -6.90 -4.90 -18.89
N GLU A 90 -5.84 -5.72 -19.00
CA GLU A 90 -5.71 -6.72 -20.06
C GLU A 90 -6.81 -7.80 -20.02
N LEU A 91 -7.32 -8.13 -18.83
CA LEU A 91 -8.43 -9.06 -18.65
C LEU A 91 -9.79 -8.39 -18.92
N GLY A 92 -9.82 -7.09 -19.20
CA GLY A 92 -11.01 -6.33 -19.54
C GLY A 92 -11.80 -5.81 -18.34
N TYR A 93 -11.17 -5.65 -17.18
CA TYR A 93 -11.76 -5.01 -16.00
C TYR A 93 -11.42 -3.53 -15.92
N GLU A 94 -12.14 -2.77 -15.09
CA GLU A 94 -11.90 -1.35 -14.84
C GLU A 94 -11.27 -1.15 -13.44
N PRO A 95 -9.92 -1.22 -13.31
CA PRO A 95 -9.27 -1.10 -12.01
C PRO A 95 -9.24 0.36 -11.51
N PHE A 96 -9.29 0.51 -10.19
CA PHE A 96 -8.86 1.74 -9.52
C PHE A 96 -8.17 1.42 -8.19
N VAL A 97 -7.26 2.30 -7.76
CA VAL A 97 -6.57 2.16 -6.48
C VAL A 97 -7.32 2.92 -5.39
N PHE A 98 -7.43 2.34 -4.20
CA PHE A 98 -7.86 3.07 -3.00
C PHE A 98 -6.87 2.90 -1.84
N PRO A 99 -6.66 3.93 -0.99
CA PRO A 99 -5.77 3.83 0.16
C PRO A 99 -6.29 2.87 1.25
N ALA A 100 -5.67 1.70 1.39
CA ALA A 100 -5.99 0.71 2.42
C ALA A 100 -5.08 0.86 3.66
N MET A 101 -5.05 2.06 4.26
CA MET A 101 -4.02 2.44 5.25
C MET A 101 -4.52 3.00 6.59
N GLY A 102 -5.83 3.08 6.80
CA GLY A 102 -6.42 3.57 8.05
C GLY A 102 -6.02 5.02 8.34
N SER A 103 -5.49 5.29 9.54
CA SER A 103 -5.18 6.65 10.00
C SER A 103 -3.92 7.28 9.40
N HIS A 104 -3.18 6.55 8.57
CA HIS A 104 -2.02 7.12 7.86
C HIS A 104 -2.45 8.28 6.95
N GLY A 105 -1.53 9.19 6.64
CA GLY A 105 -1.87 10.42 5.89
C GLY A 105 -2.81 11.35 6.68
N GLY A 106 -2.79 11.27 8.01
CA GLY A 106 -3.63 12.09 8.88
C GLY A 106 -5.13 11.77 8.80
N ALA A 107 -5.52 10.61 8.25
CA ALA A 107 -6.91 10.24 7.99
C ALA A 107 -7.66 11.28 7.13
N THR A 108 -6.96 11.84 6.14
CA THR A 108 -7.54 12.76 5.15
C THR A 108 -7.31 12.23 3.75
N ALA A 109 -8.24 12.53 2.84
CA ALA A 109 -8.12 12.14 1.44
C ALA A 109 -6.80 12.60 0.82
N GLU A 110 -6.45 13.88 0.98
CA GLU A 110 -5.21 14.42 0.40
C GLU A 110 -3.97 13.83 1.06
N GLY A 111 -3.93 13.73 2.40
CA GLY A 111 -2.77 13.17 3.07
C GLY A 111 -2.54 11.69 2.77
N GLN A 112 -3.59 10.90 2.52
CA GLN A 112 -3.45 9.52 2.05
C GLN A 112 -2.94 9.46 0.61
N ARG A 113 -3.40 10.37 -0.26
CA ARG A 113 -2.91 10.50 -1.64
C ARG A 113 -1.44 10.90 -1.69
N GLU A 114 -1.03 11.87 -0.87
CA GLU A 114 0.36 12.29 -0.70
C GLU A 114 1.23 11.15 -0.16
N MET A 115 0.71 10.35 0.78
CA MET A 115 1.41 9.19 1.31
C MET A 115 1.67 8.14 0.22
N LEU A 116 0.68 7.81 -0.62
CA LEU A 116 0.89 6.91 -1.76
C LEU A 116 1.90 7.48 -2.76
N ALA A 117 1.80 8.77 -3.08
CA ALA A 117 2.74 9.42 -3.98
C ALA A 117 4.18 9.37 -3.46
N SER A 118 4.39 9.50 -2.15
CA SER A 118 5.72 9.36 -1.52
C SER A 118 6.33 7.96 -1.66
N LEU A 119 5.49 6.95 -1.90
CA LEU A 119 5.87 5.56 -2.16
C LEU A 119 5.97 5.26 -3.67
N GLY A 120 5.86 6.29 -4.52
CA GLY A 120 5.90 6.17 -5.97
C GLY A 120 4.59 5.69 -6.59
N VAL A 121 3.49 5.65 -5.83
CA VAL A 121 2.16 5.24 -6.32
C VAL A 121 1.35 6.49 -6.67
N THR A 122 1.35 6.83 -7.96
CA THR A 122 0.54 7.89 -8.58
C THR A 122 -0.29 7.31 -9.72
N GLU A 123 -1.37 8.00 -10.12
CA GLU A 123 -2.21 7.58 -11.26
C GLU A 123 -1.38 7.36 -12.53
N GLU A 124 -0.40 8.23 -12.80
CA GLU A 124 0.53 8.06 -13.92
C GLU A 124 1.37 6.79 -13.79
N SER A 125 1.90 6.50 -12.60
CA SER A 125 2.78 5.35 -12.40
C SER A 125 2.05 4.00 -12.45
N VAL A 126 0.78 3.96 -12.04
CA VAL A 126 0.00 2.72 -11.96
C VAL A 126 -0.97 2.54 -13.13
N GLY A 127 -1.29 3.61 -13.85
CA GLY A 127 -2.15 3.57 -15.04
C GLY A 127 -3.65 3.59 -14.76
N CYS A 128 -4.09 3.86 -13.53
CA CYS A 128 -5.51 3.92 -13.17
C CYS A 128 -5.82 5.04 -12.15
N PRO A 129 -7.10 5.41 -11.96
CA PRO A 129 -7.49 6.40 -10.97
C PRO A 129 -7.11 6.00 -9.53
N ILE A 130 -6.82 6.99 -8.68
CA ILE A 130 -6.68 6.80 -7.23
C ILE A 130 -7.88 7.47 -6.54
N ARG A 131 -8.74 6.66 -5.92
CA ARG A 131 -9.91 7.11 -5.16
C ARG A 131 -9.58 7.12 -3.67
N SER A 132 -9.38 8.31 -3.11
CA SER A 132 -8.97 8.50 -1.70
C SER A 132 -10.10 9.07 -0.83
N SER A 133 -11.37 8.79 -1.13
CA SER A 133 -12.47 9.26 -0.28
C SER A 133 -12.33 8.70 1.15
N MET A 134 -12.72 9.50 2.14
CA MET A 134 -12.82 9.07 3.53
C MET A 134 -14.20 8.50 3.87
N ASP A 135 -15.11 8.45 2.89
CA ASP A 135 -16.45 7.93 3.08
C ASP A 135 -16.41 6.42 3.35
N VAL A 136 -17.20 6.01 4.34
CA VAL A 136 -17.32 4.60 4.74
C VAL A 136 -18.78 4.20 4.83
N VAL A 137 -19.03 2.92 4.61
CA VAL A 137 -20.33 2.29 4.80
C VAL A 137 -20.23 1.18 5.84
N GLU A 138 -21.27 1.01 6.65
CA GLU A 138 -21.35 -0.10 7.60
C GLU A 138 -21.68 -1.39 6.84
N VAL A 139 -20.78 -2.36 6.89
CA VAL A 139 -20.90 -3.66 6.20
C VAL A 139 -21.35 -4.78 7.15
N GLY A 140 -21.42 -4.49 8.45
CA GLY A 140 -21.83 -5.43 9.46
C GLY A 140 -21.59 -4.90 10.86
N ARG A 141 -21.85 -5.75 11.85
CA ARG A 141 -21.63 -5.47 13.27
C ARG A 141 -20.99 -6.68 13.92
N THR A 142 -20.13 -6.45 14.90
CA THR A 142 -19.47 -7.55 15.64
C THR A 142 -20.47 -8.27 16.54
N ASP A 143 -20.45 -9.61 16.52
CA ASP A 143 -21.47 -10.45 17.19
C ASP A 143 -21.57 -10.20 18.71
N GLU A 144 -20.43 -10.03 19.40
CA GLU A 144 -20.42 -9.95 20.87
C GLU A 144 -20.71 -8.55 21.42
N ARG A 145 -20.31 -7.51 20.70
CA ARG A 145 -20.29 -6.12 21.23
C ARG A 145 -21.08 -5.14 20.39
N ASP A 146 -21.70 -5.60 19.32
CA ASP A 146 -22.51 -4.77 18.41
C ASP A 146 -21.74 -3.53 17.91
N VAL A 147 -20.43 -3.67 17.71
CA VAL A 147 -19.58 -2.58 17.18
C VAL A 147 -19.69 -2.54 15.66
N PRO A 148 -19.95 -1.36 15.05
CA PRO A 148 -19.97 -1.20 13.60
C PRO A 148 -18.67 -1.65 12.94
N VAL A 149 -18.79 -2.47 11.90
CA VAL A 149 -17.71 -2.79 10.97
C VAL A 149 -17.95 -1.96 9.71
N VAL A 150 -16.99 -1.09 9.39
CA VAL A 150 -17.10 -0.17 8.26
C VAL A 150 -15.99 -0.44 7.23
N ALA A 151 -16.29 -0.20 5.96
CA ALA A 151 -15.35 -0.29 4.86
C ALA A 151 -15.48 0.93 3.93
N ALA A 152 -14.44 1.22 3.16
CA ALA A 152 -14.43 2.33 2.22
C ALA A 152 -15.61 2.22 1.24
N ALA A 153 -16.37 3.30 1.08
CA ALA A 153 -17.56 3.30 0.24
C ALA A 153 -17.23 2.95 -1.21
N ASP A 154 -16.14 3.50 -1.75
CA ASP A 154 -15.67 3.22 -3.12
C ASP A 154 -15.35 1.74 -3.32
N ALA A 155 -14.69 1.10 -2.35
CA ALA A 155 -14.33 -0.31 -2.44
C ALA A 155 -15.57 -1.20 -2.36
N VAL A 156 -16.51 -0.91 -1.44
CA VAL A 156 -17.76 -1.69 -1.29
C VAL A 156 -18.66 -1.56 -2.51
N ALA A 157 -18.61 -0.43 -3.22
CA ALA A 157 -19.40 -0.20 -4.43
C ALA A 157 -18.84 -0.91 -5.68
N ALA A 158 -17.57 -1.32 -5.66
CA ALA A 158 -16.93 -2.03 -6.78
C ALA A 158 -17.47 -3.47 -6.93
N ASP A 159 -17.32 -4.04 -8.12
CA ASP A 159 -17.72 -5.42 -8.40
C ASP A 159 -16.78 -6.45 -7.75
N ALA A 160 -15.51 -6.06 -7.50
CA ALA A 160 -14.55 -6.83 -6.72
C ALA A 160 -13.58 -5.94 -5.93
N ILE A 161 -13.02 -6.50 -4.85
CA ILE A 161 -12.00 -5.86 -4.01
C ILE A 161 -10.80 -6.81 -3.91
N LEU A 162 -9.60 -6.28 -4.14
CA LEU A 162 -8.30 -6.96 -4.03
C LEU A 162 -7.44 -6.33 -2.94
#